data_AF-A0A2W5NM70-F1
#
_entry.id   AF-A0A2W5NM70-F1
#
_cell.length_a   1.000
_cell.length_b   1.000
_cell.length_c   1.000
_cell.angle_alpha   90.00
_cell.angle_beta   90.00
_cell.angle_gamma   90.00
#
_symmetry.space_group_name_H-M   'P 1'
#
loop_
_entity.id
_entity.type
_entity.pdbx_description
1 polymer ?
#
loop_
_entity_poly.entity_id
_entity_poly.type
_entity_poly.pdbx_seq_one_letter_code
_entity_poly.pdbx_strand_id
1 'polypeptide(L)'
;LAVTSGKRSSSMPDIPTVAELGYGKDFDVSTWYGLFAPAGTPKDVVTRLNAEVNKLLARPDVQAAIHEQGAEYQAMTPEQFGTLLKTDYLKWKDIVKASGATIE
;
A
#
# COMPACT_ATOMS: atom_id res chain seq x y z
N LEU A 1 -11.85 -0.15 -19.16
CA LEU A 1 -10.56 -0.34 -18.45
C LEU A 1 -10.54 0.65 -17.29
N ALA A 2 -10.13 0.23 -16.10
CA ALA A 2 -10.04 1.08 -14.92
C ALA A 2 -8.93 0.59 -13.99
N VAL A 3 -8.32 1.51 -13.25
CA VAL A 3 -7.39 1.16 -12.16
C VAL A 3 -8.18 0.88 -10.88
N THR A 4 -7.74 -0.09 -10.08
CA THR A 4 -8.45 -0.51 -8.86
C THR A 4 -8.06 0.30 -7.63
N SER A 5 -6.99 1.09 -7.71
CA SER A 5 -6.56 2.00 -6.64
C SER A 5 -7.57 3.12 -6.41
N GLY A 6 -7.63 3.62 -5.17
CA GLY A 6 -8.55 4.72 -4.80
C GLY A 6 -8.24 6.05 -5.48
N LYS A 7 -7.09 6.17 -6.15
CA LYS A 7 -6.67 7.30 -6.97
C LYS A 7 -6.10 6.81 -8.30
N ARG A 8 -6.10 7.67 -9.33
CA ARG A 8 -5.46 7.36 -10.60
C ARG A 8 -3.96 7.13 -10.42
N SER A 9 -3.41 6.20 -11.19
CA SER A 9 -1.96 5.93 -11.22
C SER A 9 -1.24 7.05 -11.97
N SER A 10 -0.08 7.50 -11.49
CA SER A 10 0.71 8.51 -12.21
C SER A 10 1.27 7.96 -13.53
N SER A 11 1.45 6.64 -13.64
CA SER A 11 1.86 5.95 -14.87
C SER A 11 0.73 5.83 -15.90
N MET A 12 -0.54 6.01 -15.48
CA MET A 12 -1.73 5.89 -16.34
C MET A 12 -2.78 6.97 -15.98
N PRO A 13 -2.47 8.27 -16.14
CA PRO A 13 -3.31 9.36 -15.62
C PRO A 13 -4.67 9.49 -16.31
N ASP A 14 -4.77 9.02 -17.56
CA ASP A 14 -6.00 9.07 -18.35
C ASP A 14 -6.96 7.91 -18.05
N ILE A 15 -6.49 6.88 -17.34
CA ILE A 15 -7.31 5.72 -16.99
C ILE A 15 -8.06 6.01 -15.69
N PRO A 16 -9.42 5.95 -15.68
CA PRO A 16 -10.19 6.21 -14.48
C PRO A 16 -10.01 5.11 -13.43
N THR A 17 -10.30 5.44 -12.18
CA THR A 17 -10.48 4.48 -11.08
C THR A 17 -11.81 3.75 -11.21
N VAL A 18 -11.94 2.59 -10.57
CA VAL A 18 -13.22 1.88 -10.45
C VAL A 18 -14.27 2.73 -9.72
N ALA A 19 -13.86 3.53 -8.74
CA ALA A 19 -14.75 4.44 -8.01
C ALA A 19 -15.32 5.54 -8.91
N GLU A 20 -14.52 6.12 -9.81
CA GLU A 20 -14.97 7.12 -10.81
C GLU A 20 -15.98 6.53 -11.82
N LEU A 21 -15.99 5.21 -12.01
CA LEU A 21 -16.98 4.51 -12.84
C LEU A 21 -18.28 4.17 -12.09
N GLY A 22 -18.39 4.51 -10.80
CA GLY A 22 -19.61 4.35 -10.00
C GLY A 22 -19.76 3.03 -9.26
N TYR A 23 -18.73 2.17 -9.22
CA TYR A 23 -18.76 0.86 -8.56
C TYR A 23 -18.45 0.90 -7.05
N GLY A 24 -18.98 1.90 -6.35
CA GLY A 24 -18.74 2.12 -4.92
C GLY A 24 -17.67 3.19 -4.68
N LYS A 25 -18.00 4.14 -3.80
CA LYS A 25 -17.19 5.35 -3.56
C LYS A 25 -15.87 5.04 -2.85
N ASP A 26 -15.85 3.95 -2.08
CA ASP A 26 -14.71 3.50 -1.28
C ASP A 26 -13.99 2.30 -1.92
N PHE A 27 -14.18 2.10 -3.23
CA PHE A 27 -13.48 1.05 -3.96
C PHE A 27 -11.99 1.39 -4.07
N ASP A 28 -11.18 0.66 -3.29
CA ASP A 28 -9.73 0.71 -3.36
C ASP A 28 -9.16 -0.70 -3.15
N VAL A 29 -8.70 -1.34 -4.22
CA VAL A 29 -7.98 -2.62 -4.16
C VAL A 29 -6.59 -2.36 -4.70
N SER A 30 -5.71 -1.93 -3.78
CA SER A 30 -4.30 -1.65 -4.06
C SER A 30 -3.42 -2.70 -3.41
N THR A 31 -2.41 -3.17 -4.13
CA THR A 31 -1.35 -4.00 -3.56
C THR A 31 -0.28 -3.08 -2.99
N TRP A 32 0.17 -3.35 -1.77
CA TRP A 32 1.24 -2.61 -1.12
C TRP A 32 2.35 -3.56 -0.64
N TYR A 33 3.55 -3.00 -0.53
CA TYR A 33 4.73 -3.67 0.01
C TYR A 33 5.27 -2.86 1.17
N GLY A 34 5.81 -3.55 2.17
CA GLY A 34 6.41 -2.89 3.33
C GLY A 34 7.37 -3.80 4.06
N LEU A 35 8.07 -3.22 5.04
CA LEU A 35 9.07 -3.92 5.84
C LEU A 35 8.53 -4.18 7.25
N PHE A 36 8.76 -5.40 7.73
CA PHE A 36 8.37 -5.84 9.05
C PHE A 36 9.60 -6.22 9.86
N ALA A 37 9.54 -5.99 11.16
CA ALA A 37 10.53 -6.46 12.12
C ALA A 37 9.87 -7.46 13.09
N PRO A 38 10.64 -8.34 13.75
CA PRO A 38 10.10 -9.25 14.75
C PRO A 38 9.29 -8.55 15.85
N ALA A 39 8.27 -9.21 16.37
CA ALA A 39 7.51 -8.70 17.50
C ALA A 39 8.43 -8.46 18.71
N GLY A 40 8.26 -7.30 19.37
CA GLY A 40 9.12 -6.89 20.49
C GLY A 40 10.43 -6.22 20.09
N THR A 41 10.69 -5.98 18.80
CA THR A 41 11.83 -5.16 18.36
C THR A 41 11.79 -3.79 19.07
N PRO A 42 12.90 -3.34 19.69
CA PRO A 42 12.95 -2.05 20.37
C PRO A 42 12.53 -0.88 19.48
N LYS A 43 11.81 0.10 20.05
CA LYS A 43 11.23 1.22 19.31
C LYS A 43 12.29 2.06 18.59
N ASP A 44 13.43 2.29 19.23
CA ASP A 44 14.55 3.03 18.66
C ASP A 44 15.14 2.35 17.41
N VAL A 45 15.22 1.02 17.40
CA VAL A 45 15.63 0.24 16.22
C VAL A 45 14.63 0.40 15.08
N VAL A 46 13.32 0.29 15.38
CA VAL A 46 12.25 0.48 14.38
C VAL A 46 12.28 1.90 13.81
N THR A 47 12.43 2.91 14.68
CA THR A 47 12.53 4.31 14.27
C THR A 47 13.76 4.54 13.39
N ARG A 48 14.91 3.95 13.74
CA ARG A 48 16.13 4.07 12.93
C ARG A 48 15.97 3.43 11.56
N LEU A 49 15.41 2.22 11.49
CA LEU A 49 15.15 1.51 10.23
C LEU A 49 14.21 2.33 9.33
N ASN A 50 13.09 2.81 9.88
CA ASN A 50 12.14 3.64 9.14
C ASN A 50 12.80 4.92 8.58
N ALA A 51 13.65 5.58 9.37
CA ALA A 51 14.35 6.78 8.93
C ALA A 51 15.28 6.49 7.73
N GLU A 52 16.02 5.39 7.75
CA GLU A 52 16.90 5.01 6.63
C GLU A 52 16.12 4.57 5.39
N VAL A 53 14.99 3.88 5.55
CA VAL A 53 14.07 3.54 4.44
C VAL A 53 13.50 4.81 3.80
N ASN A 54 13.05 5.78 4.61
CA ASN A 54 12.53 7.04 4.09
C ASN A 54 13.60 7.86 3.34
N LYS A 55 14.86 7.82 3.80
CA LYS A 55 15.98 8.41 3.05
C LYS A 55 16.22 7.71 1.72
N LEU A 56 16.13 6.38 1.68
CA LEU A 56 16.26 5.61 0.44
C LEU A 56 15.14 5.96 -0.55
N LEU A 57 13.89 6.02 -0.08
CA LEU A 57 12.72 6.40 -0.89
C LEU A 57 12.78 7.85 -1.39
N ALA A 58 13.57 8.73 -0.77
CA ALA A 58 13.76 10.11 -1.23
C ALA A 58 14.75 10.22 -2.40
N ARG A 59 15.46 9.14 -2.76
CA ARG A 59 16.42 9.16 -3.86
C ARG A 59 15.71 9.05 -5.22
N PRO A 60 16.03 9.93 -6.19
CA PRO A 60 15.36 9.92 -7.50
C PRO A 60 15.52 8.59 -8.27
N ASP A 61 16.68 7.93 -8.17
CA ASP A 61 16.93 6.65 -8.84
C ASP A 61 16.04 5.52 -8.28
N VAL A 62 15.80 5.53 -6.97
CA VAL A 62 14.90 4.58 -6.30
C VAL A 62 13.45 4.85 -6.70
N GLN A 63 13.02 6.12 -6.70
CA GLN A 63 11.67 6.49 -7.11
C GLN A 63 11.39 6.11 -8.57
N ALA A 64 12.36 6.36 -9.46
CA ALA A 64 12.27 5.97 -10.86
C ALA A 64 12.13 4.46 -11.01
N ALA A 65 12.97 3.67 -10.33
CA ALA A 65 12.91 2.20 -10.40
C ALA A 65 11.59 1.62 -9.86
N ILE A 66 10.98 2.23 -8.84
CA ILE A 66 9.65 1.84 -8.33
C ILE A 66 8.58 2.19 -9.38
N HIS A 67 8.65 3.38 -9.97
CA HIS A 67 7.71 3.84 -10.97
C HIS A 67 7.77 3.04 -12.29
N GLU A 68 8.97 2.62 -12.71
CA GLU A 68 9.16 1.73 -13.88
C GLU A 68 8.46 0.38 -13.73
N GLN A 69 8.24 -0.08 -12.49
CA GLN A 69 7.48 -1.28 -12.18
C GLN A 69 5.96 -1.01 -12.06
N GLY A 70 5.50 0.20 -12.35
CA GLY A 70 4.11 0.62 -12.24
C GLY A 70 3.64 0.80 -10.79
N ALA A 71 4.56 0.90 -9.83
CA ALA A 71 4.28 1.12 -8.42
C ALA A 71 4.49 2.59 -8.03
N GLU A 72 3.90 2.95 -6.89
CA GLU A 72 4.05 4.29 -6.29
C GLU A 72 4.82 4.14 -4.98
N TYR A 73 5.80 5.00 -4.75
CA TYR A 73 6.47 5.04 -3.45
C TYR A 73 5.60 5.81 -2.45
N GLN A 74 5.64 5.38 -1.18
CA GLN A 74 4.97 6.11 -0.11
C GLN A 74 5.82 6.03 1.16
N ALA A 75 6.34 7.18 1.58
CA ALA A 75 6.97 7.31 2.88
C ALA A 75 5.87 7.35 3.96
N MET A 76 6.00 6.49 4.97
CA MET A 76 5.07 6.41 6.10
C MET A 76 5.86 6.35 7.41
N THR A 77 5.26 6.81 8.50
CA THR A 77 5.73 6.45 9.85
C THR A 77 5.35 5.00 10.17
N PRO A 78 6.02 4.35 11.15
CA PRO A 78 5.62 3.02 11.61
C PRO A 78 4.16 2.94 12.05
N GLU A 79 3.63 4.01 12.68
CA GLU A 79 2.25 4.09 13.14
C GLU A 79 1.25 4.19 11.98
N GLN A 80 1.57 4.98 10.95
CA GLN A 80 0.77 5.07 9.73
C GLN A 80 0.72 3.73 9.01
N PHE A 81 1.87 3.07 8.88
CA PHE A 81 1.94 1.74 8.26
C PHE A 81 1.20 0.68 9.08
N GLY A 82 1.29 0.73 10.42
CA GLY A 82 0.50 -0.13 11.30
C GLY A 82 -1.01 0.09 11.15
N THR A 83 -1.43 1.32 10.88
CA THR A 83 -2.84 1.65 10.60
C THR A 83 -3.28 1.11 9.25
N LEU A 84 -2.47 1.28 8.19
CA LEU A 84 -2.71 0.68 6.88
C LEU A 84 -2.92 -0.84 6.99
N LEU A 85 -1.97 -1.54 7.61
CA LEU A 85 -2.02 -2.98 7.81
C LEU A 85 -3.31 -3.42 8.51
N LYS A 86 -3.67 -2.74 9.61
CA LYS A 86 -4.85 -3.09 10.39
C LYS A 86 -6.13 -2.88 9.60
N THR A 87 -6.26 -1.74 8.92
CA THR A 87 -7.43 -1.43 8.09
C THR A 87 -7.59 -2.44 6.96
N ASP A 88 -6.49 -2.75 6.26
CA ASP A 88 -6.52 -3.67 5.13
C ASP A 88 -6.80 -5.11 5.58
N TYR A 89 -6.20 -5.55 6.70
CA TYR A 89 -6.49 -6.84 7.31
C TYR A 89 -7.99 -7.00 7.64
N LEU A 90 -8.60 -5.97 8.25
CA LEU A 90 -10.03 -6.01 8.58
C LEU A 90 -10.90 -6.11 7.33
N LYS A 91 -10.59 -5.29 6.30
CA LYS A 91 -11.27 -5.33 5.01
C LYS A 91 -11.19 -6.71 4.36
N TRP A 92 -9.99 -7.27 4.23
CA TRP A 92 -9.80 -8.55 3.54
C TRP A 92 -10.36 -9.72 4.33
N LYS A 93 -10.28 -9.69 5.67
CA LYS A 93 -10.94 -10.69 6.52
C LYS A 93 -12.43 -10.80 6.20
N ASP A 94 -13.12 -9.67 6.09
CA ASP A 94 -14.56 -9.65 5.82
C ASP A 94 -14.87 -10.14 4.39
N ILE A 95 -14.04 -9.77 3.41
CA ILE A 95 -14.17 -10.23 2.01
C ILE A 95 -13.96 -11.76 1.90
N VAL A 96 -12.91 -12.29 2.52
CA VAL A 96 -12.62 -13.74 2.51
C VAL A 96 -13.79 -14.50 3.16
N LYS A 97 -14.29 -14.02 4.30
CA LYS A 97 -15.45 -14.62 4.96
C LYS A 97 -16.71 -14.59 4.08
N ALA A 98 -16.97 -13.47 3.41
CA ALA A 98 -18.16 -13.32 2.55
C ALA A 98 -18.08 -14.16 1.28
N SER A 99 -16.88 -14.31 0.70
CA SER A 99 -16.66 -15.09 -0.52
C SER A 99 -16.61 -16.60 -0.31
N GLY A 100 -16.33 -17.05 0.92
CA GLY A 100 -16.10 -18.47 1.22
C GLY A 100 -14.75 -18.99 0.74
N ALA A 101 -13.83 -18.09 0.34
CA ALA A 101 -12.49 -18.47 -0.10
C ALA A 101 -11.68 -19.14 1.02
N THR A 102 -10.99 -20.22 0.68
CA THR A 102 -10.07 -20.95 1.57
C THR A 102 -8.71 -21.10 0.87
N ILE A 103 -7.65 -21.25 1.66
CA ILE A 103 -6.34 -21.68 1.14
C ILE A 103 -6.40 -23.22 1.03
N GLU A 104 -5.97 -23.77 -0.10
CA GLU A 104 -5.85 -25.22 -0.33
C GLU A 104 -4.72 -25.86 0.48
#